data_AF-A0A8H6ZD96-F1
#
_entry.id   AF-A0A8H6ZD96-F1
#
_cell.length_a   1.000
_cell.length_b   1.000
_cell.length_c   1.000
_cell.angle_alpha   90.00
_cell.angle_beta   90.00
_cell.angle_gamma   90.00
#
_symmetry.space_group_name_H-M   'P 1'
#
loop_
_entity.id
_entity.type
_entity.pdbx_description
1 polymer ?
#
loop_
_entity_poly.entity_id
_entity_poly.type
_entity_poly.pdbx_seq_one_letter_code
_entity_poly.pdbx_strand_id
1 'polypeptide(L)'
;MSNFTFPVDLKQFKRFKLDPTKPTLTGQQKADLLANIQLLRDAIVFFTATGAARGVSGHTGGAYDTVPEVCIMLSLFEDTEKYVPIVFDEAGHRVATQYILSALEGALPVEHLMHYREANSKLPGHPELGLTPGVKFSSGRLGHMWPLVNGVALANRGKTVFCLGSDGSQQEGNDAEAARLAVAQHLNVKLLIDDNDVTIAGHPSEYLKGYDVTKTLEGHGLKVITVQGEDIDALWGAISSIVTYDGPAAGTLSPSVSWPPGIVDIQGSPHGHDVIPVKSAVKHLISRGYPDYTELYAGMKAVDQAYLHIGSTAERGANRVVFGEAVNLVLDKLSKEEAAAKVMVIDSDLEGSTGLKVIHQKHPEVFIPSGIMERGNFSAAAGFRIRPE
;
A
#
# COMPACT_ATOMS: atom_id res chain seq x y z
N MET A 1 -6.55 26.81 -13.85
CA MET A 1 -6.31 25.38 -14.16
C MET A 1 -6.35 25.27 -15.67
N SER A 2 -5.20 25.03 -16.30
CA SER A 2 -5.14 24.71 -17.71
C SER A 2 -5.90 23.41 -17.96
N ASN A 3 -6.86 23.42 -18.89
CA ASN A 3 -7.65 22.26 -19.33
C ASN A 3 -6.73 21.25 -20.03
N PHE A 4 -5.95 20.49 -19.26
CA PHE A 4 -5.15 19.40 -19.79
C PHE A 4 -5.96 18.11 -19.75
N THR A 5 -6.20 17.53 -20.91
CA THR A 5 -6.75 16.18 -21.04
C THR A 5 -5.67 15.17 -20.68
N PHE A 6 -5.99 14.23 -19.79
CA PHE A 6 -5.08 13.12 -19.49
C PHE A 6 -4.91 12.24 -20.75
N PRO A 7 -3.68 11.94 -21.19
CA PRO A 7 -3.46 11.35 -22.52
C PRO A 7 -3.71 9.85 -22.60
N VAL A 8 -3.71 9.15 -21.46
CA VAL A 8 -3.98 7.71 -21.42
C VAL A 8 -5.47 7.50 -21.16
N ASP A 9 -6.20 7.03 -22.17
CA ASP A 9 -7.65 6.85 -22.10
C ASP A 9 -8.02 5.62 -21.27
N LEU A 10 -8.21 5.82 -19.96
CA LEU A 10 -8.58 4.75 -19.03
C LEU A 10 -9.93 4.10 -19.35
N LYS A 11 -10.77 4.68 -20.22
CA LYS A 11 -12.02 4.05 -20.68
C LYS A 11 -11.78 2.82 -21.56
N GLN A 12 -10.55 2.65 -22.06
CA GLN A 12 -10.13 1.45 -22.79
C GLN A 12 -9.92 0.24 -21.88
N PHE A 13 -9.97 0.42 -20.55
CA PHE A 13 -9.86 -0.68 -19.60
C PHE A 13 -11.03 -1.66 -19.79
N LYS A 14 -10.69 -2.94 -19.99
CA LYS A 14 -11.65 -4.00 -20.26
C LYS A 14 -11.99 -4.72 -18.96
N ARG A 15 -13.26 -4.70 -18.57
CA ARG A 15 -13.76 -5.50 -17.44
C ARG A 15 -14.20 -6.87 -17.94
N PHE A 16 -13.67 -7.92 -17.31
CA PHE A 16 -14.06 -9.30 -17.56
C PHE A 16 -13.70 -10.17 -16.36
N LYS A 17 -14.44 -11.26 -16.20
CA LYS A 17 -14.30 -12.18 -15.07
C LYS A 17 -13.29 -13.29 -15.35
N LEU A 18 -12.44 -13.57 -14.36
CA LEU A 18 -11.62 -14.78 -14.31
C LEU A 18 -12.18 -15.77 -13.29
N ASP A 19 -12.16 -17.05 -13.65
CA ASP A 19 -12.63 -18.16 -12.81
C ASP A 19 -11.43 -18.94 -12.28
N PRO A 20 -11.06 -18.82 -10.99
CA PRO A 20 -9.86 -19.45 -10.43
C PRO A 20 -9.92 -20.99 -10.42
N THR A 21 -11.09 -21.59 -10.73
CA THR A 21 -11.19 -23.05 -10.94
C THR A 21 -10.69 -23.48 -12.32
N LYS A 22 -10.39 -22.52 -13.21
CA LYS A 22 -9.86 -22.72 -14.56
C LYS A 22 -8.48 -22.05 -14.68
N PRO A 23 -7.40 -22.75 -14.31
CA PRO A 23 -6.05 -22.17 -14.17
C PRO A 23 -5.35 -21.93 -15.53
N THR A 24 -6.10 -21.75 -16.61
CA THR A 24 -5.59 -21.49 -17.95
C THR A 24 -6.40 -20.38 -18.58
N LEU A 25 -5.71 -19.36 -19.09
CA LEU A 25 -6.35 -18.25 -19.80
C LEU A 25 -6.75 -18.69 -21.21
N THR A 26 -7.94 -18.27 -21.64
CA THR A 26 -8.25 -18.26 -23.07
C THR A 26 -7.39 -17.21 -23.78
N GLY A 27 -7.20 -17.36 -25.10
CA GLY A 27 -6.45 -16.38 -25.89
C GLY A 27 -7.01 -14.95 -25.77
N GLN A 28 -8.34 -14.81 -25.68
CA GLN A 28 -8.99 -13.52 -25.50
C GLN A 28 -8.72 -12.93 -24.10
N GLN A 29 -8.87 -13.72 -23.04
CA GLN A 29 -8.59 -13.26 -21.66
C GLN A 29 -7.13 -12.82 -21.52
N LYS A 30 -6.18 -13.58 -22.09
CA LYS A 30 -4.76 -13.21 -22.08
C LYS A 30 -4.52 -11.89 -22.82
N ALA A 31 -5.10 -11.72 -24.00
CA ALA A 31 -4.99 -10.48 -24.77
C ALA A 31 -5.58 -9.27 -24.03
N ASP A 32 -6.72 -9.46 -23.36
CA ASP A 32 -7.37 -8.39 -22.59
C ASP A 32 -6.60 -8.05 -21.31
N LEU A 33 -6.05 -9.03 -20.59
CA LEU A 33 -5.13 -8.78 -19.46
C LEU A 33 -3.92 -7.96 -19.92
N LEU A 34 -3.24 -8.38 -20.99
CA LEU A 34 -2.06 -7.68 -21.50
C LEU A 34 -2.38 -6.24 -21.92
N ALA A 35 -3.54 -6.01 -22.54
CA ALA A 35 -3.99 -4.67 -22.91
C ALA A 35 -4.24 -3.79 -21.67
N ASN A 36 -4.93 -4.32 -20.65
CA ASN A 36 -5.16 -3.62 -19.39
C ASN A 36 -3.84 -3.33 -18.66
N ILE A 37 -2.93 -4.30 -18.59
CA ILE A 37 -1.62 -4.14 -17.95
C ILE A 37 -0.87 -2.99 -18.59
N GLN A 38 -0.82 -2.96 -19.92
CA GLN A 38 -0.13 -1.88 -20.62
C GLN A 38 -0.79 -0.52 -20.39
N LEU A 39 -2.13 -0.45 -20.45
CA LEU A 39 -2.88 0.78 -20.23
C LEU A 39 -2.57 1.39 -18.85
N LEU A 40 -2.57 0.57 -17.80
CA LEU A 40 -2.30 1.06 -16.45
C LEU A 40 -0.82 1.42 -16.26
N ARG A 41 0.11 0.65 -16.85
CA ARG A 41 1.54 0.94 -16.85
C ARG A 41 1.85 2.28 -17.53
N ASP A 42 1.26 2.55 -18.69
CA ASP A 42 1.42 3.83 -19.41
C ASP A 42 0.91 5.01 -18.58
N ALA A 43 -0.27 4.85 -17.96
CA ALA A 43 -0.83 5.89 -17.10
C ALA A 43 0.05 6.15 -15.88
N ILE A 44 0.53 5.10 -15.19
CA ILE A 44 1.44 5.21 -14.04
C ILE A 44 2.72 5.95 -14.43
N VAL A 45 3.37 5.56 -15.52
CA VAL A 45 4.57 6.25 -16.02
C VAL A 45 4.26 7.73 -16.29
N PHE A 46 3.15 8.01 -16.96
CA PHE A 46 2.78 9.37 -17.32
C PHE A 46 2.55 10.26 -16.09
N PHE A 47 1.66 9.86 -15.18
CA PHE A 47 1.30 10.76 -14.08
C PHE A 47 2.38 10.83 -12.99
N THR A 48 3.12 9.76 -12.73
CA THR A 48 4.20 9.80 -11.73
C THR A 48 5.36 10.69 -12.17
N ALA A 49 5.68 10.74 -13.48
CA ALA A 49 6.67 11.65 -14.05
C ALA A 49 6.32 13.14 -13.81
N THR A 50 5.04 13.48 -13.59
CA THR A 50 4.64 14.84 -13.22
C THR A 50 5.16 15.25 -11.83
N GLY A 51 5.42 14.29 -10.95
CA GLY A 51 6.10 14.52 -9.66
C GLY A 51 7.56 14.91 -9.88
N ALA A 52 8.29 14.13 -10.68
CA ALA A 52 9.67 14.44 -11.07
C ALA A 52 9.78 15.80 -11.76
N ALA A 53 8.85 16.12 -12.66
CA ALA A 53 8.80 17.40 -13.36
C ALA A 53 8.65 18.60 -12.41
N ARG A 54 7.87 18.45 -11.34
CA ARG A 54 7.71 19.47 -10.29
C ARG A 54 8.87 19.50 -9.29
N GLY A 55 9.81 18.55 -9.36
CA GLY A 55 10.87 18.39 -8.36
C GLY A 55 10.37 17.87 -7.02
N VAL A 56 9.21 17.19 -6.99
CA VAL A 56 8.74 16.46 -5.81
C VAL A 56 9.11 14.98 -5.95
N SER A 57 9.48 14.32 -4.84
CA SER A 57 9.80 12.88 -4.88
C SER A 57 8.56 12.04 -5.20
N GLY A 58 8.72 10.75 -5.46
CA GLY A 58 7.66 9.82 -5.87
C GLY A 58 8.21 8.41 -6.05
N HIS A 59 7.35 7.47 -6.45
CA HIS A 59 7.74 6.09 -6.74
C HIS A 59 6.97 5.61 -7.97
N THR A 60 7.70 5.11 -8.98
CA THR A 60 7.08 4.59 -10.21
C THR A 60 7.20 3.08 -10.31
N GLY A 61 8.40 2.53 -10.07
CA GLY A 61 8.72 1.13 -10.36
C GLY A 61 7.80 0.13 -9.68
N GLY A 62 7.62 0.21 -8.36
CA GLY A 62 6.82 -0.79 -7.64
C GLY A 62 5.36 -0.83 -8.05
N ALA A 63 4.73 0.33 -8.26
CA ALA A 63 3.33 0.39 -8.72
C ALA A 63 3.20 -0.09 -10.17
N TYR A 64 4.18 0.20 -11.01
CA TYR A 64 4.25 -0.26 -12.40
C TYR A 64 4.45 -1.78 -12.50
N ASP A 65 5.30 -2.33 -11.63
CA ASP A 65 5.67 -3.74 -11.62
C ASP A 65 4.46 -4.61 -11.26
N THR A 66 3.75 -4.25 -10.19
CA THR A 66 2.59 -4.99 -9.65
C THR A 66 1.29 -4.90 -10.46
N VAL A 67 1.31 -4.26 -11.64
CA VAL A 67 0.12 -4.10 -12.47
C VAL A 67 -0.51 -5.44 -12.93
N PRO A 68 0.25 -6.50 -13.31
CA PRO A 68 -0.32 -7.80 -13.64
C PRO A 68 -1.20 -8.37 -12.53
N GLU A 69 -0.73 -8.33 -11.28
CA GLU A 69 -1.43 -8.78 -10.09
C GLU A 69 -2.71 -7.97 -9.87
N VAL A 70 -2.61 -6.64 -9.97
CA VAL A 70 -3.75 -5.73 -9.84
C VAL A 70 -4.82 -6.05 -10.89
N CYS A 71 -4.44 -6.21 -12.16
CA CYS A 71 -5.37 -6.56 -13.23
C CYS A 71 -6.06 -7.91 -12.99
N ILE A 72 -5.33 -8.93 -12.53
CA ILE A 72 -5.91 -10.24 -12.21
C ILE A 72 -6.87 -10.13 -11.03
N MET A 73 -6.51 -9.38 -9.97
CA MET A 73 -7.39 -9.13 -8.82
C MET A 73 -8.69 -8.43 -9.25
N LEU A 74 -8.61 -7.39 -10.08
CA LEU A 74 -9.80 -6.71 -10.62
C LEU A 74 -10.69 -7.69 -11.38
N SER A 75 -10.14 -8.53 -12.24
CA SER A 75 -10.90 -9.57 -12.95
C SER A 75 -11.49 -10.65 -12.04
N LEU A 76 -10.87 -10.94 -10.89
CA LEU A 76 -11.45 -11.84 -9.88
C LEU A 76 -12.65 -11.20 -9.16
N PHE A 77 -12.64 -9.88 -8.99
CA PHE A 77 -13.70 -9.14 -8.29
C PHE A 77 -14.97 -8.94 -9.13
N GLU A 78 -14.89 -9.11 -10.46
CA GLU A 78 -16.04 -8.93 -11.36
C GLU A 78 -17.18 -9.94 -11.10
N ASP A 79 -18.40 -9.40 -10.98
CA ASP A 79 -19.67 -10.13 -10.83
C ASP A 79 -19.66 -11.22 -9.75
N THR A 80 -19.16 -10.91 -8.55
CA THR A 80 -19.10 -11.87 -7.43
C THR A 80 -18.97 -11.18 -6.07
N GLU A 81 -19.49 -11.82 -5.02
CA GLU A 81 -19.35 -11.37 -3.62
C GLU A 81 -18.31 -12.18 -2.82
N LYS A 82 -17.63 -13.15 -3.47
CA LYS A 82 -16.66 -14.04 -2.84
C LYS A 82 -15.40 -13.33 -2.32
N TYR A 83 -15.17 -12.10 -2.76
CA TYR A 83 -13.99 -11.31 -2.41
C TYR A 83 -14.39 -10.06 -1.64
N VAL A 84 -13.50 -9.57 -0.80
CA VAL A 84 -13.51 -8.15 -0.42
C VAL A 84 -12.88 -7.39 -1.60
N PRO A 85 -13.63 -6.54 -2.32
CA PRO A 85 -13.18 -5.94 -3.58
C PRO A 85 -12.29 -4.71 -3.33
N ILE A 86 -11.22 -4.91 -2.56
CA ILE A 86 -10.23 -3.87 -2.24
C ILE A 86 -8.85 -4.44 -2.53
N VAL A 87 -8.05 -3.69 -3.28
CA VAL A 87 -6.64 -3.99 -3.52
C VAL A 87 -5.81 -3.36 -2.40
N PHE A 88 -5.68 -4.06 -1.26
CA PHE A 88 -4.81 -3.62 -0.17
C PHE A 88 -3.34 -3.72 -0.60
N ASP A 89 -2.49 -2.81 -0.14
CA ASP A 89 -1.05 -2.82 -0.42
C ASP A 89 -0.24 -2.34 0.79
N GLU A 90 0.65 -3.23 1.27
CA GLU A 90 1.64 -2.95 2.31
C GLU A 90 2.55 -1.78 1.97
N ALA A 91 3.01 -1.75 0.73
CA ALA A 91 3.95 -0.76 0.24
C ALA A 91 3.19 0.50 -0.17
N GLY A 92 2.77 1.29 0.82
CA GLY A 92 2.01 2.52 0.57
C GLY A 92 2.70 3.53 -0.34
N HIS A 93 4.02 3.42 -0.52
CA HIS A 93 4.76 4.24 -1.49
C HIS A 93 4.34 3.95 -2.94
N ARG A 94 3.77 2.76 -3.22
CA ARG A 94 3.08 2.37 -4.47
C ARG A 94 1.68 2.98 -4.60
N VAL A 95 1.43 4.13 -3.96
CA VAL A 95 0.13 4.84 -3.96
C VAL A 95 -0.45 5.10 -5.35
N ALA A 96 0.41 5.15 -6.38
CA ALA A 96 0.01 5.25 -7.77
C ALA A 96 -1.04 4.19 -8.17
N THR A 97 -0.95 2.97 -7.63
CA THR A 97 -1.97 1.92 -7.80
C THR A 97 -3.33 2.37 -7.25
N GLN A 98 -3.38 2.93 -6.05
CA GLN A 98 -4.65 3.36 -5.45
C GLN A 98 -5.27 4.55 -6.20
N TYR A 99 -4.46 5.45 -6.73
CA TYR A 99 -4.93 6.58 -7.52
C TYR A 99 -5.53 6.16 -8.87
N ILE A 100 -4.88 5.23 -9.58
CA ILE A 100 -5.41 4.75 -10.86
C ILE A 100 -6.69 3.93 -10.67
N LEU A 101 -6.77 3.11 -9.61
CA LEU A 101 -7.98 2.39 -9.24
C LEU A 101 -9.13 3.36 -8.91
N SER A 102 -8.87 4.39 -8.12
CA SER A 102 -9.85 5.43 -7.84
C SER A 102 -10.34 6.16 -9.10
N ALA A 103 -9.47 6.33 -10.10
CA ALA A 103 -9.87 6.93 -11.38
C ALA A 103 -10.73 5.98 -12.22
N LEU A 104 -10.38 4.68 -12.28
CA LEU A 104 -11.17 3.65 -12.95
C LEU A 104 -12.56 3.44 -12.34
N GLU A 105 -12.68 3.64 -11.02
CA GLU A 105 -13.95 3.60 -10.28
C GLU A 105 -14.78 4.89 -10.47
N GLY A 106 -14.21 5.93 -11.07
CA GLY A 106 -14.85 7.23 -11.25
C GLY A 106 -14.94 8.09 -9.98
N ALA A 107 -14.30 7.67 -8.89
CA ALA A 107 -14.25 8.43 -7.64
C ALA A 107 -13.27 9.62 -7.72
N LEU A 108 -12.26 9.53 -8.58
CA LEU A 108 -11.29 10.58 -8.86
C LEU A 108 -11.33 10.90 -10.36
N PRO A 109 -11.50 12.18 -10.78
CA PRO A 109 -11.35 12.54 -12.18
C PRO A 109 -9.96 12.17 -12.69
N VAL A 110 -9.85 11.56 -13.87
CA VAL A 110 -8.56 11.07 -14.40
C VAL A 110 -7.54 12.21 -14.58
N GLU A 111 -8.01 13.40 -14.95
CA GLU A 111 -7.19 14.60 -15.07
C GLU A 111 -6.54 15.00 -13.73
N HIS A 112 -7.14 14.61 -12.60
CA HIS A 112 -6.60 14.90 -11.27
C HIS A 112 -5.25 14.20 -11.04
N LEU A 113 -5.00 13.05 -11.70
CA LEU A 113 -3.72 12.33 -11.61
C LEU A 113 -2.52 13.22 -12.00
N MET A 114 -2.74 14.25 -12.81
CA MET A 114 -1.72 15.25 -13.16
C MET A 114 -1.15 16.01 -11.97
N HIS A 115 -1.82 16.00 -10.82
CA HIS A 115 -1.43 16.66 -9.59
C HIS A 115 -0.76 15.72 -8.58
N TYR A 116 -0.18 14.62 -9.06
CA TYR A 116 0.55 13.65 -8.25
C TYR A 116 1.59 14.34 -7.35
N ARG A 117 1.40 14.22 -6.04
CA ARG A 117 2.25 14.80 -4.96
C ARG A 117 2.38 16.33 -4.98
N GLU A 118 1.56 17.02 -5.75
CA GLU A 118 1.43 18.46 -5.69
C GLU A 118 0.79 18.88 -4.35
N ALA A 119 1.32 19.93 -3.72
CA ALA A 119 0.82 20.41 -2.43
C ALA A 119 -0.68 20.74 -2.51
N ASN A 120 -1.44 20.34 -1.49
CA ASN A 120 -2.90 20.49 -1.39
C ASN A 120 -3.74 19.82 -2.50
N SER A 121 -3.13 19.04 -3.39
CA SER A 121 -3.89 18.34 -4.45
C SER A 121 -4.74 17.19 -3.96
N LYS A 122 -4.59 16.78 -2.69
CA LYS A 122 -5.20 15.54 -2.16
C LYS A 122 -4.65 14.27 -2.81
N LEU A 123 -3.47 14.33 -3.43
CA LEU A 123 -2.70 13.17 -3.87
C LEU A 123 -1.34 13.10 -3.13
N PRO A 124 -1.34 12.82 -1.81
CA PRO A 124 -0.11 12.66 -1.01
C PRO A 124 0.86 11.57 -1.52
N GLY A 125 2.02 11.45 -0.88
CA GLY A 125 3.01 10.42 -1.24
C GLY A 125 2.66 8.98 -0.85
N HIS A 126 1.63 8.81 -0.02
CA HIS A 126 1.11 7.54 0.49
C HIS A 126 -0.42 7.62 0.59
N PRO A 127 -1.18 6.52 0.47
CA PRO A 127 -2.64 6.60 0.50
C PRO A 127 -3.11 7.08 1.88
N GLU A 128 -4.10 7.98 1.88
CA GLU A 128 -4.72 8.51 3.09
C GLU A 128 -6.24 8.39 2.97
N LEU A 129 -6.83 7.53 3.81
CA LEU A 129 -8.28 7.37 3.92
C LEU A 129 -8.94 8.70 4.30
N GLY A 130 -9.96 9.08 3.53
CA GLY A 130 -10.73 10.30 3.76
C GLY A 130 -10.09 11.58 3.18
N LEU A 131 -8.81 11.54 2.77
CA LEU A 131 -8.16 12.67 2.10
C LEU A 131 -8.32 12.59 0.59
N THR A 132 -7.92 11.47 -0.02
CA THR A 132 -8.04 11.23 -1.46
C THR A 132 -9.37 10.55 -1.76
N PRO A 133 -10.20 11.07 -2.69
CA PRO A 133 -11.41 10.38 -3.14
C PRO A 133 -11.11 8.94 -3.57
N GLY A 134 -12.00 7.99 -3.28
CA GLY A 134 -11.89 6.59 -3.68
C GLY A 134 -10.87 5.73 -2.91
N VAL A 135 -9.86 6.32 -2.27
CA VAL A 135 -8.89 5.59 -1.43
C VAL A 135 -9.59 4.96 -0.21
N LYS A 136 -9.39 3.65 -0.01
CA LYS A 136 -10.14 2.84 0.98
C LYS A 136 -9.39 2.58 2.29
N PHE A 137 -8.11 2.93 2.37
CA PHE A 137 -7.26 2.70 3.55
C PHE A 137 -6.11 3.70 3.56
N SER A 138 -5.50 3.90 4.73
CA SER A 138 -4.23 4.61 4.85
C SER A 138 -3.10 3.59 4.92
N SER A 139 -1.98 3.83 4.25
CA SER A 139 -0.77 3.01 4.39
C SER A 139 0.50 3.84 4.19
N GLY A 140 1.69 3.20 4.25
CA GLY A 140 2.99 3.87 4.04
C GLY A 140 4.08 3.42 4.99
N ARG A 141 3.70 3.01 6.21
CA ARG A 141 4.58 2.20 7.06
C ARG A 141 4.57 0.77 6.53
N LEU A 142 5.70 0.19 6.16
CA LEU A 142 5.73 -1.22 5.75
C LEU A 142 5.37 -2.13 6.94
N GLY A 143 4.72 -3.26 6.65
CA GLY A 143 4.37 -4.30 7.61
C GLY A 143 3.20 -3.96 8.54
N HIS A 144 2.24 -3.13 8.15
CA HIS A 144 1.06 -2.89 9.00
C HIS A 144 -0.27 -3.20 8.31
N MET A 145 -0.26 -3.41 7.00
CA MET A 145 -1.49 -3.67 6.25
C MET A 145 -1.96 -5.11 6.40
N TRP A 146 -1.09 -6.09 6.58
CA TRP A 146 -1.44 -7.49 6.75
C TRP A 146 -2.14 -7.71 8.10
N PRO A 147 -1.66 -7.17 9.25
CA PRO A 147 -2.47 -7.14 10.46
C PRO A 147 -3.87 -6.51 10.25
N LEU A 148 -3.97 -5.40 9.52
CA LEU A 148 -5.26 -4.77 9.18
C LEU A 148 -6.14 -5.70 8.34
N VAL A 149 -5.57 -6.30 7.29
CA VAL A 149 -6.22 -7.25 6.37
C VAL A 149 -6.69 -8.50 7.11
N ASN A 150 -5.95 -8.98 8.11
CA ASN A 150 -6.42 -10.04 8.99
C ASN A 150 -7.68 -9.63 9.75
N GLY A 151 -7.74 -8.39 10.25
CA GLY A 151 -8.95 -7.80 10.84
C GLY A 151 -10.13 -7.76 9.85
N VAL A 152 -9.87 -7.34 8.61
CA VAL A 152 -10.88 -7.34 7.53
C VAL A 152 -11.38 -8.75 7.23
N ALA A 153 -10.47 -9.74 7.15
CA ALA A 153 -10.81 -11.14 6.91
C ALA A 153 -11.61 -11.75 8.08
N LEU A 154 -11.28 -11.38 9.31
CA LEU A 154 -12.04 -11.75 10.51
C LEU A 154 -13.48 -11.22 10.46
N ALA A 155 -13.68 -9.98 10.01
CA ALA A 155 -15.01 -9.38 9.86
C ALA A 155 -15.79 -9.94 8.65
N ASN A 156 -15.09 -10.47 7.64
CA ASN A 156 -15.69 -10.97 6.40
C ASN A 156 -15.46 -12.48 6.22
N ARG A 157 -15.78 -13.28 7.25
CA ARG A 157 -15.66 -14.74 7.18
C ARG A 157 -16.41 -15.31 5.97
N GLY A 158 -15.75 -16.21 5.24
CA GLY A 158 -16.27 -16.79 4.00
C GLY A 158 -15.89 -16.02 2.73
N LYS A 159 -15.34 -14.80 2.85
CA LYS A 159 -14.75 -14.07 1.71
C LYS A 159 -13.23 -14.21 1.69
N THR A 160 -12.67 -14.11 0.49
CA THR A 160 -11.23 -14.00 0.27
C THR A 160 -10.81 -12.54 0.36
N VAL A 161 -9.73 -12.25 1.08
CA VAL A 161 -9.16 -10.89 1.16
C VAL A 161 -7.73 -10.92 0.61
N PHE A 162 -7.44 -10.03 -0.34
CA PHE A 162 -6.11 -9.93 -0.94
C PHE A 162 -5.30 -8.80 -0.33
N CYS A 163 -3.98 -8.97 -0.29
CA CYS A 163 -3.04 -7.90 0.00
C CYS A 163 -1.82 -8.03 -0.91
N LEU A 164 -1.45 -6.96 -1.58
CA LEU A 164 -0.13 -6.82 -2.18
C LEU A 164 0.89 -6.64 -1.05
N GLY A 165 2.04 -7.29 -1.20
CA GLY A 165 3.20 -7.13 -0.33
C GLY A 165 4.47 -6.89 -1.15
N SER A 166 5.59 -6.73 -0.46
CA SER A 166 6.93 -6.69 -1.04
C SER A 166 7.93 -7.46 -0.16
N ASP A 167 9.04 -7.88 -0.74
CA ASP A 167 10.22 -8.35 0.02
C ASP A 167 10.59 -7.41 1.19
N GLY A 168 10.56 -6.10 0.97
CA GLY A 168 10.79 -5.09 2.01
C GLY A 168 9.74 -5.10 3.13
N SER A 169 8.46 -5.33 2.81
CA SER A 169 7.42 -5.49 3.85
C SER A 169 7.65 -6.74 4.70
N GLN A 170 8.07 -7.84 4.08
CA GLN A 170 8.29 -9.11 4.79
C GLN A 170 9.50 -9.08 5.75
N GLN A 171 10.36 -8.06 5.65
CA GLN A 171 11.43 -7.81 6.62
C GLN A 171 10.89 -7.23 7.95
N GLU A 172 9.67 -6.68 7.97
CA GLU A 172 9.07 -6.13 9.17
C GLU A 172 8.49 -7.23 10.06
N GLY A 173 8.88 -7.25 11.34
CA GLY A 173 8.44 -8.28 12.30
C GLY A 173 6.92 -8.36 12.52
N ASN A 174 6.17 -7.33 12.13
CA ASN A 174 4.70 -7.37 12.18
C ASN A 174 4.09 -8.37 11.21
N ASP A 175 4.71 -8.59 10.05
CA ASP A 175 4.20 -9.55 9.08
C ASP A 175 4.34 -10.98 9.61
N ALA A 176 5.37 -11.25 10.42
CA ALA A 176 5.49 -12.51 11.15
C ALA A 176 4.41 -12.69 12.23
N GLU A 177 3.97 -11.61 12.90
CA GLU A 177 2.82 -11.64 13.81
C GLU A 177 1.51 -11.86 13.04
N ALA A 178 1.32 -11.16 11.92
CA ALA A 178 0.15 -11.29 11.05
C ALA A 178 0.04 -12.71 10.46
N ALA A 179 1.16 -13.29 10.02
CA ALA A 179 1.22 -14.65 9.48
C ALA A 179 0.74 -15.68 10.51
N ARG A 180 1.27 -15.60 11.74
CA ARG A 180 0.89 -16.50 12.83
C ARG A 180 -0.58 -16.39 13.17
N LEU A 181 -1.13 -15.17 13.21
CA LEU A 181 -2.56 -14.96 13.42
C LEU A 181 -3.40 -15.53 12.26
N ALA A 182 -3.00 -15.26 11.01
CA ALA A 182 -3.71 -15.72 9.81
C ALA A 182 -3.83 -17.25 9.78
N VAL A 183 -2.73 -17.94 10.09
CA VAL A 183 -2.68 -19.41 10.17
C VAL A 183 -3.49 -19.92 11.37
N ALA A 184 -3.29 -19.36 12.57
CA ALA A 184 -4.01 -19.79 13.77
C ALA A 184 -5.53 -19.62 13.66
N GLN A 185 -6.00 -18.61 12.90
CA GLN A 185 -7.41 -18.31 12.71
C GLN A 185 -7.98 -18.82 11.38
N HIS A 186 -7.18 -19.59 10.62
CA HIS A 186 -7.52 -20.13 9.31
C HIS A 186 -8.13 -19.06 8.39
N LEU A 187 -7.52 -17.87 8.33
CA LEU A 187 -8.04 -16.74 7.57
C LEU A 187 -7.85 -16.98 6.07
N ASN A 188 -8.86 -16.64 5.27
CA ASN A 188 -8.78 -16.72 3.81
C ASN A 188 -8.11 -15.46 3.22
N VAL A 189 -6.89 -15.18 3.69
CA VAL A 189 -6.06 -14.07 3.22
C VAL A 189 -5.10 -14.56 2.14
N LYS A 190 -5.00 -13.81 1.04
CA LYS A 190 -4.13 -14.11 -0.10
C LYS A 190 -3.13 -13.00 -0.29
N LEU A 191 -1.86 -13.32 -0.13
CA LEU A 191 -0.77 -12.38 -0.34
C LEU A 191 -0.22 -12.53 -1.75
N LEU A 192 0.03 -11.42 -2.42
CA LEU A 192 0.79 -11.36 -3.66
C LEU A 192 2.04 -10.52 -3.36
N ILE A 193 3.15 -11.21 -3.12
CA ILE A 193 4.39 -10.60 -2.65
C ILE A 193 5.30 -10.34 -3.85
N ASP A 194 5.53 -9.07 -4.12
CA ASP A 194 6.55 -8.58 -5.05
C ASP A 194 7.93 -8.80 -4.43
N ASP A 195 8.54 -9.96 -4.72
CA ASP A 195 9.84 -10.39 -4.20
C ASP A 195 10.95 -10.01 -5.18
N ASN A 196 11.07 -8.72 -5.49
CA ASN A 196 11.86 -8.23 -6.62
C ASN A 196 13.36 -8.02 -6.37
N ASP A 197 13.84 -8.33 -5.16
CA ASP A 197 15.22 -8.11 -4.74
C ASP A 197 15.67 -6.65 -4.92
N VAL A 198 14.78 -5.68 -4.70
CA VAL A 198 15.06 -4.25 -4.79
C VAL A 198 14.45 -3.47 -3.62
N THR A 199 15.31 -2.77 -2.90
CA THR A 199 14.92 -1.74 -1.93
C THR A 199 15.69 -0.44 -2.17
N ILE A 200 15.38 0.59 -1.37
CA ILE A 200 16.16 1.86 -1.36
C ILE A 200 17.65 1.60 -1.11
N ALA A 201 17.99 0.58 -0.31
CA ALA A 201 19.37 0.27 0.07
C ALA A 201 20.12 -0.56 -1.00
N GLY A 202 19.47 -0.91 -2.11
CA GLY A 202 20.01 -1.81 -3.13
C GLY A 202 19.34 -3.18 -3.07
N HIS A 203 20.10 -4.23 -3.36
CA HIS A 203 19.60 -5.61 -3.47
C HIS A 203 19.67 -6.35 -2.13
N PRO A 204 18.53 -6.71 -1.49
CA PRO A 204 18.49 -7.50 -0.26
C PRO A 204 19.36 -8.76 -0.31
N SER A 205 19.45 -9.45 -1.44
CA SER A 205 20.29 -10.64 -1.62
C SER A 205 21.78 -10.40 -1.32
N GLU A 206 22.26 -9.16 -1.41
CA GLU A 206 23.65 -8.80 -1.13
C GLU A 206 23.93 -8.53 0.35
N TYR A 207 22.97 -8.00 1.11
CA TYR A 207 23.17 -7.56 2.50
C TYR A 207 22.32 -8.30 3.56
N LEU A 208 21.23 -8.96 3.16
CA LEU A 208 20.40 -9.86 3.98
C LEU A 208 20.61 -11.34 3.59
N LYS A 209 21.88 -11.75 3.48
CA LYS A 209 22.24 -13.11 3.06
C LYS A 209 21.58 -14.17 3.95
N GLY A 210 20.90 -15.12 3.32
CA GLY A 210 20.21 -16.23 3.99
C GLY A 210 18.74 -15.95 4.32
N TYR A 211 18.28 -14.72 4.16
CA TYR A 211 16.85 -14.41 4.18
C TYR A 211 16.21 -14.85 2.87
N ASP A 212 15.06 -15.51 2.96
CA ASP A 212 14.30 -16.07 1.84
C ASP A 212 12.82 -15.90 2.15
N VAL A 213 12.14 -15.06 1.36
CA VAL A 213 10.74 -14.69 1.59
C VAL A 213 9.83 -15.92 1.54
N THR A 214 10.05 -16.79 0.56
CA THR A 214 9.26 -18.02 0.36
C THR A 214 9.38 -18.94 1.58
N LYS A 215 10.62 -19.28 1.99
CA LYS A 215 10.86 -20.14 3.16
C LYS A 215 10.35 -19.51 4.45
N THR A 216 10.42 -18.19 4.59
CA THR A 216 9.93 -17.47 5.78
C THR A 216 8.41 -17.62 5.90
N LEU A 217 7.67 -17.40 4.81
CA LEU A 217 6.22 -17.55 4.78
C LEU A 217 5.77 -19.00 4.97
N GLU A 218 6.47 -19.97 4.35
CA GLU A 218 6.26 -21.40 4.58
C GLU A 218 6.51 -21.77 6.05
N GLY A 219 7.57 -21.22 6.66
CA GLY A 219 7.90 -21.41 8.07
C GLY A 219 6.86 -20.84 9.03
N HIS A 220 6.07 -19.85 8.59
CA HIS A 220 4.91 -19.36 9.33
C HIS A 220 3.64 -20.22 9.14
N GLY A 221 3.66 -21.18 8.22
CA GLY A 221 2.57 -22.13 7.96
C GLY A 221 1.64 -21.76 6.81
N LEU A 222 2.02 -20.80 5.94
CA LEU A 222 1.24 -20.47 4.76
C LEU A 222 1.47 -21.49 3.63
N LYS A 223 0.45 -21.68 2.78
CA LYS A 223 0.68 -22.27 1.45
C LYS A 223 1.37 -21.23 0.56
N VAL A 224 2.58 -21.51 0.11
CA VAL A 224 3.33 -20.59 -0.77
C VAL A 224 3.50 -21.19 -2.17
N ILE A 225 3.48 -20.32 -3.19
CA ILE A 225 3.80 -20.65 -4.58
C ILE A 225 4.70 -19.56 -5.13
N THR A 226 5.87 -19.94 -5.64
CA THR A 226 6.78 -19.01 -6.33
C THR A 226 6.53 -19.03 -7.83
N VAL A 227 6.47 -17.84 -8.45
CA VAL A 227 6.23 -17.69 -9.88
C VAL A 227 6.94 -16.44 -10.42
N GLN A 228 7.19 -16.42 -11.73
CA GLN A 228 7.70 -15.24 -12.44
C GLN A 228 6.54 -14.29 -12.76
N GLY A 229 6.59 -13.05 -12.26
CA GLY A 229 5.48 -12.10 -12.36
C GLY A 229 5.10 -11.67 -13.78
N GLU A 230 6.06 -11.65 -14.71
CA GLU A 230 5.81 -11.24 -16.10
C GLU A 230 5.32 -12.39 -17.02
N ASP A 231 5.36 -13.64 -16.56
CA ASP A 231 4.72 -14.75 -17.28
C ASP A 231 3.24 -14.83 -16.88
N ILE A 232 2.39 -14.14 -17.63
CA ILE A 232 0.96 -14.00 -17.31
C ILE A 232 0.22 -15.35 -17.23
N ASP A 233 0.61 -16.37 -17.99
CA ASP A 233 -0.03 -17.69 -17.90
C ASP A 233 0.39 -18.40 -16.61
N ALA A 234 1.68 -18.37 -16.28
CA ALA A 234 2.18 -18.93 -15.04
C ALA A 234 1.63 -18.20 -13.81
N LEU A 235 1.60 -16.86 -13.85
CA LEU A 235 1.05 -15.99 -12.81
C LEU A 235 -0.42 -16.31 -12.56
N TRP A 236 -1.24 -16.43 -13.62
CA TRP A 236 -2.64 -16.81 -13.47
C TRP A 236 -2.79 -18.21 -12.85
N GLY A 237 -1.97 -19.18 -13.27
CA GLY A 237 -1.96 -20.52 -12.66
C GLY A 237 -1.64 -20.50 -11.17
N ALA A 238 -0.64 -19.70 -10.77
CA ALA A 238 -0.25 -19.52 -9.37
C ALA A 238 -1.36 -18.83 -8.55
N ILE A 239 -1.92 -17.72 -9.06
CA ILE A 239 -3.00 -16.99 -8.39
C ILE A 239 -4.25 -17.88 -8.27
N SER A 240 -4.60 -18.63 -9.31
CA SER A 240 -5.71 -19.61 -9.26
C SER A 240 -5.51 -20.63 -8.14
N SER A 241 -4.28 -21.14 -7.99
CA SER A 241 -3.94 -22.13 -6.98
C SER A 241 -4.00 -21.57 -5.55
N ILE A 242 -3.48 -20.35 -5.30
CA ILE A 242 -3.60 -19.75 -3.96
C ILE A 242 -5.05 -19.39 -3.62
N VAL A 243 -5.85 -18.95 -4.60
CA VAL A 243 -7.25 -18.54 -4.39
C VAL A 243 -8.14 -19.74 -4.08
N THR A 244 -7.87 -20.88 -4.71
CA THR A 244 -8.63 -22.13 -4.49
C THR A 244 -8.18 -22.88 -3.23
N TYR A 245 -7.05 -22.51 -2.65
CA TYR A 245 -6.62 -23.03 -1.35
C TYR A 245 -7.50 -22.49 -0.21
N ASP A 246 -7.95 -23.36 0.68
CA ASP A 246 -8.69 -23.00 1.88
C ASP A 246 -7.73 -22.63 3.01
N GLY A 247 -7.75 -21.37 3.46
CA GLY A 247 -6.81 -20.82 4.44
C GLY A 247 -5.80 -19.82 3.84
N PRO A 248 -4.79 -19.40 4.61
CA PRO A 248 -3.88 -18.35 4.20
C PRO A 248 -2.86 -18.87 3.17
N ALA A 249 -2.67 -18.12 2.09
CA ALA A 249 -1.73 -18.49 1.03
C ALA A 249 -1.04 -17.26 0.45
N ALA A 250 0.15 -17.46 -0.13
CA ALA A 250 0.95 -16.43 -0.75
C ALA A 250 1.46 -16.86 -2.13
N GLY A 251 1.39 -15.95 -3.10
CA GLY A 251 2.21 -16.01 -4.30
C GLY A 251 3.45 -15.15 -4.09
N THR A 252 4.65 -15.74 -4.14
CA THR A 252 5.91 -15.00 -4.18
C THR A 252 6.32 -14.80 -5.63
N LEU A 253 6.45 -13.54 -6.02
CA LEU A 253 6.57 -13.11 -7.40
C LEU A 253 8.01 -12.70 -7.60
N SER A 254 8.83 -13.63 -8.07
CA SER A 254 10.22 -13.37 -8.35
C SER A 254 10.34 -12.37 -9.50
N PRO A 255 11.33 -11.48 -9.48
CA PRO A 255 11.44 -10.44 -10.47
C PRO A 255 11.88 -11.04 -11.79
N SER A 256 11.53 -10.35 -12.87
CA SER A 256 12.35 -10.44 -14.08
C SER A 256 13.78 -9.98 -13.73
N VAL A 257 14.80 -10.48 -14.42
CA VAL A 257 16.21 -10.03 -14.27
C VAL A 257 16.39 -8.50 -14.53
N SER A 258 15.31 -7.78 -14.84
CA SER A 258 15.25 -6.39 -15.28
C SER A 258 14.11 -5.59 -14.63
N TRP A 259 13.99 -5.58 -13.30
CA TRP A 259 12.97 -4.78 -12.60
C TRP A 259 13.28 -3.26 -12.62
N PRO A 260 12.30 -2.35 -12.86
CA PRO A 260 10.96 -2.61 -13.38
C PRO A 260 10.99 -2.93 -14.88
N PRO A 261 10.17 -3.88 -15.36
CA PRO A 261 10.30 -4.45 -16.71
C PRO A 261 9.95 -3.47 -17.83
N GLY A 262 10.81 -3.38 -18.86
CA GLY A 262 10.50 -2.67 -20.10
C GLY A 262 10.69 -1.15 -20.06
N ILE A 263 11.09 -0.56 -18.93
CA ILE A 263 11.52 0.83 -18.85
C ILE A 263 13.05 0.87 -18.96
N VAL A 264 13.54 0.87 -20.20
CA VAL A 264 14.97 0.69 -20.58
C VAL A 264 15.96 1.48 -19.73
N ASP A 265 15.64 2.71 -19.33
CA ASP A 265 16.57 3.59 -18.62
C ASP A 265 16.67 3.31 -17.11
N ILE A 266 15.70 2.60 -16.53
CA ILE A 266 15.66 2.32 -15.07
C ILE A 266 15.56 0.82 -14.75
N GLN A 267 15.32 -0.04 -15.73
CA GLN A 267 15.25 -1.49 -15.55
C GLN A 267 16.59 -2.06 -15.05
N GLY A 268 16.53 -3.01 -14.12
CA GLY A 268 17.69 -3.62 -13.47
C GLY A 268 18.44 -2.71 -12.49
N SER A 269 17.87 -1.55 -12.14
CA SER A 269 18.49 -0.59 -11.22
C SER A 269 17.62 -0.37 -9.99
N PRO A 270 18.19 -0.36 -8.77
CA PRO A 270 17.48 0.05 -7.57
C PRO A 270 16.87 1.46 -7.65
N HIS A 271 17.40 2.33 -8.51
CA HIS A 271 16.83 3.66 -8.77
C HIS A 271 15.43 3.61 -9.40
N GLY A 272 15.02 2.46 -9.96
CA GLY A 272 13.64 2.24 -10.39
C GLY A 272 12.63 2.31 -9.24
N HIS A 273 13.09 2.22 -7.98
CA HIS A 273 12.27 2.45 -6.79
C HIS A 273 11.71 3.88 -6.73
N ASP A 274 12.50 4.86 -7.14
CA ASP A 274 12.11 6.27 -7.10
C ASP A 274 11.16 6.62 -8.25
N VAL A 275 10.77 7.90 -8.29
CA VAL A 275 9.99 8.46 -9.39
C VAL A 275 10.81 8.39 -10.69
N ILE A 276 10.16 7.96 -11.76
CA ILE A 276 10.79 7.91 -13.08
C ILE A 276 11.27 9.31 -13.50
N PRO A 277 12.53 9.47 -13.94
CA PRO A 277 13.00 10.74 -14.49
C PRO A 277 12.20 11.14 -15.73
N VAL A 278 11.89 12.44 -15.87
CA VAL A 278 11.08 12.97 -17.00
C VAL A 278 11.60 12.50 -18.36
N LYS A 279 12.92 12.55 -18.58
CA LYS A 279 13.55 12.11 -19.83
C LYS A 279 13.26 10.63 -20.13
N SER A 280 13.33 9.79 -19.11
CA SER A 280 13.08 8.35 -19.23
C SER A 280 11.59 8.05 -19.45
N ALA A 281 10.70 8.80 -18.78
CA ALA A 281 9.26 8.71 -19.02
C ALA A 281 8.88 9.09 -20.45
N VAL A 282 9.39 10.23 -20.96
CA VAL A 282 9.15 10.66 -22.35
C VAL A 282 9.66 9.61 -23.34
N LYS A 283 10.89 9.11 -23.16
CA LYS A 283 11.45 8.06 -24.02
C LYS A 283 10.58 6.80 -24.01
N HIS A 284 10.13 6.37 -22.84
CA HIS A 284 9.24 5.22 -22.71
C HIS A 284 7.92 5.47 -23.44
N LEU A 285 7.23 6.58 -23.17
CA LEU A 285 5.94 6.92 -23.79
C LEU A 285 6.02 7.04 -25.32
N ILE A 286 7.08 7.64 -25.87
CA ILE A 286 7.30 7.69 -27.33
C ILE A 286 7.44 6.27 -27.90
N SER A 287 8.17 5.38 -27.23
CA SER A 287 8.30 3.98 -27.66
C SER A 287 6.96 3.22 -27.63
N ARG A 288 6.00 3.70 -26.84
CA ARG A 288 4.63 3.19 -26.74
C ARG A 288 3.66 3.86 -27.73
N GLY A 289 4.13 4.81 -28.53
CA GLY A 289 3.34 5.48 -29.57
C GLY A 289 2.65 6.78 -29.10
N TYR A 290 2.95 7.27 -27.89
CA TYR A 290 2.45 8.57 -27.45
C TYR A 290 3.28 9.73 -28.04
N PRO A 291 2.69 10.93 -28.14
CA PRO A 291 3.42 12.16 -28.47
C PRO A 291 4.60 12.45 -27.53
N ASP A 292 5.52 13.29 -28.01
CA ASP A 292 6.57 13.85 -27.15
C ASP A 292 5.97 14.86 -26.17
N TYR A 293 6.06 14.55 -24.88
CA TYR A 293 5.54 15.37 -23.78
C TYR A 293 6.61 16.21 -23.07
N THR A 294 7.81 16.35 -23.65
CA THR A 294 8.92 17.11 -23.03
C THR A 294 8.49 18.52 -22.60
N GLU A 295 7.84 19.27 -23.49
CA GLU A 295 7.38 20.64 -23.21
C GLU A 295 6.28 20.68 -22.14
N LEU A 296 5.42 19.66 -22.11
CA LEU A 296 4.36 19.55 -21.10
C LEU A 296 4.97 19.39 -19.70
N TYR A 297 5.97 18.52 -19.54
CA TYR A 297 6.65 18.34 -18.26
C TYR A 297 7.50 19.56 -17.89
N ALA A 298 8.20 20.18 -18.84
CA ALA A 298 9.00 21.39 -18.60
C ALA A 298 8.15 22.57 -18.07
N GLY A 299 6.85 22.61 -18.42
CA GLY A 299 5.90 23.59 -17.92
C GLY A 299 5.47 23.38 -16.46
N MET A 300 5.72 22.21 -15.86
CA MET A 300 5.33 21.91 -14.48
C MET A 300 6.35 22.46 -13.49
N LYS A 301 5.88 23.20 -12.48
CA LYS A 301 6.74 23.81 -11.46
C LYS A 301 6.23 23.50 -10.07
N ALA A 302 7.15 23.44 -9.10
CA ALA A 302 6.79 23.43 -7.69
C ALA A 302 5.96 24.67 -7.35
N VAL A 303 4.93 24.49 -6.53
CA VAL A 303 4.17 25.60 -5.94
C VAL A 303 4.77 25.89 -4.58
N ASP A 304 5.29 27.10 -4.39
CA ASP A 304 5.76 27.56 -3.09
C ASP A 304 4.55 27.81 -2.17
N GLN A 305 4.59 27.25 -0.96
CA GLN A 305 3.59 27.49 0.08
C GLN A 305 4.30 27.75 1.38
N ALA A 306 4.30 29.02 1.81
CA ALA A 306 4.77 29.41 3.12
C ALA A 306 3.82 28.85 4.18
N TYR A 307 4.18 27.73 4.79
CA TYR A 307 3.51 27.28 6.02
C TYR A 307 3.76 28.33 7.11
N LEU A 308 2.70 28.81 7.75
CA LEU A 308 2.78 29.64 8.94
C LEU A 308 3.25 28.77 10.10
N HIS A 309 4.56 28.72 10.33
CA HIS A 309 5.11 28.20 11.57
C HIS A 309 4.70 29.14 12.71
N ILE A 310 3.64 28.78 13.43
CA ILE A 310 3.09 29.52 14.59
C ILE A 310 4.03 29.53 15.81
N GLY A 311 5.21 28.90 15.70
CA GLY A 311 6.20 28.84 16.78
C GLY A 311 5.89 27.76 17.80
N SER A 312 6.91 27.40 18.57
CA SER A 312 6.75 26.73 19.86
C SER A 312 7.01 27.74 20.98
N THR A 313 6.44 27.51 22.17
CA THR A 313 6.73 28.34 23.34
C THR A 313 8.19 28.13 23.79
N ALA A 314 8.74 29.07 24.56
CA ALA A 314 10.07 28.91 25.16
C ALA A 314 10.08 27.99 26.40
N GLU A 315 8.91 27.51 26.82
CA GLU A 315 8.75 26.71 28.03
C GLU A 315 9.34 25.32 27.84
N ARG A 316 10.00 24.81 28.89
CA ARG A 316 10.62 23.48 28.89
C ARG A 316 10.13 22.70 30.10
N GLY A 317 9.79 21.44 29.88
CA GLY A 317 9.49 20.48 30.93
C GLY A 317 10.00 19.10 30.55
N ALA A 318 10.09 18.20 31.52
CA ALA A 318 10.38 16.80 31.23
C ALA A 318 9.21 16.23 30.42
N ASN A 319 9.48 15.76 29.19
CA ASN A 319 8.45 15.33 28.25
C ASN A 319 7.46 14.33 28.89
N ARG A 320 7.97 13.32 29.60
CA ARG A 320 7.14 12.33 30.32
C ARG A 320 6.18 12.94 31.36
N VAL A 321 6.60 14.01 32.06
CA VAL A 321 5.77 14.65 33.09
C VAL A 321 4.70 15.50 32.43
N VAL A 322 5.12 16.38 31.52
CA VAL A 322 4.22 17.29 30.82
C VAL A 322 3.17 16.53 30.01
N PHE A 323 3.56 15.41 29.38
CA PHE A 323 2.65 14.56 28.63
C PHE A 323 1.52 14.00 29.51
N GLY A 324 1.87 13.38 30.64
CA GLY A 324 0.89 12.81 31.57
C GLY A 324 -0.07 13.87 32.13
N GLU A 325 0.46 15.03 32.51
CA GLU A 325 -0.33 16.16 32.99
C GLU A 325 -1.26 16.73 31.92
N ALA A 326 -0.77 16.93 30.70
CA ALA A 326 -1.55 17.45 29.59
C ALA A 326 -2.71 16.50 29.21
N VAL A 327 -2.47 15.19 29.21
CA VAL A 327 -3.53 14.20 28.96
C VAL A 327 -4.59 14.24 30.07
N ASN A 328 -4.17 14.30 31.33
CA ASN A 328 -5.09 14.46 32.47
C ASN A 328 -5.91 15.75 32.37
N LEU A 329 -5.31 16.88 31.98
CA LEU A 329 -6.03 18.15 31.77
C LEU A 329 -7.14 18.06 30.71
N VAL A 330 -6.99 17.15 29.74
CA VAL A 330 -8.04 16.86 28.74
C VAL A 330 -9.08 15.91 29.31
N LEU A 331 -8.65 14.82 29.96
CA LEU A 331 -9.54 13.78 30.51
C LEU A 331 -10.39 14.29 31.68
N ASP A 332 -9.87 15.19 32.51
CA ASP A 332 -10.58 15.83 33.64
C ASP A 332 -11.85 16.57 33.22
N LYS A 333 -11.98 16.90 31.92
CA LYS A 333 -13.14 17.59 31.35
C LYS A 333 -14.23 16.64 30.86
N LEU A 334 -14.01 15.33 30.93
CA LEU A 334 -14.91 14.30 30.41
C LEU A 334 -15.51 13.46 31.55
N SER A 335 -16.72 12.94 31.33
CA SER A 335 -17.21 11.83 32.15
C SER A 335 -16.38 10.57 31.90
N LYS A 336 -16.38 9.61 32.84
CA LYS A 336 -15.64 8.35 32.69
C LYS A 336 -16.08 7.58 31.45
N GLU A 337 -17.38 7.56 31.18
CA GLU A 337 -17.97 6.89 30.03
C GLU A 337 -17.54 7.54 28.71
N GLU A 338 -17.52 8.88 28.65
CA GLU A 338 -17.04 9.60 27.47
C GLU A 338 -15.53 9.48 27.28
N ALA A 339 -14.76 9.49 28.37
CA ALA A 339 -13.32 9.28 28.35
C ALA A 339 -13.00 7.90 27.78
N ALA A 340 -13.59 6.83 28.33
CA ALA A 340 -13.42 5.45 27.86
C ALA A 340 -13.88 5.24 26.40
N ALA A 341 -14.83 6.04 25.90
CA ALA A 341 -15.29 5.95 24.51
C ALA A 341 -14.43 6.76 23.51
N LYS A 342 -13.57 7.67 24.00
CA LYS A 342 -12.82 8.64 23.17
C LYS A 342 -11.31 8.48 23.32
N VAL A 343 -10.81 8.06 24.47
CA VAL A 343 -9.39 8.02 24.75
C VAL A 343 -9.04 6.62 25.23
N MET A 344 -7.94 6.10 24.70
CA MET A 344 -7.34 4.85 25.14
C MET A 344 -5.84 5.08 25.27
N VAL A 345 -5.30 4.62 26.38
CA VAL A 345 -3.90 4.71 26.75
C VAL A 345 -3.40 3.28 26.90
N ILE A 346 -2.70 2.79 25.88
CA ILE A 346 -2.08 1.45 25.92
C ILE A 346 -0.63 1.61 26.36
N ASP A 347 -0.25 0.94 27.43
CA ASP A 347 1.13 0.88 27.91
C ASP A 347 1.83 -0.42 27.49
N SER A 348 3.08 -0.28 27.05
CA SER A 348 3.92 -1.40 26.65
C SER A 348 4.94 -1.77 27.74
N ASP A 349 4.47 -1.93 28.99
CA ASP A 349 5.30 -2.23 30.17
C ASP A 349 6.32 -1.11 30.50
N LEU A 350 5.95 0.14 30.25
CA LEU A 350 6.83 1.30 30.44
C LEU A 350 6.17 2.44 31.22
N GLU A 351 5.02 2.21 31.88
CA GLU A 351 4.20 3.28 32.46
C GLU A 351 4.96 4.24 33.40
N GLY A 352 5.92 3.71 34.18
CA GLY A 352 6.76 4.49 35.08
C GLY A 352 7.83 5.33 34.38
N SER A 353 8.21 4.95 33.17
CA SER A 353 9.24 5.60 32.35
C SER A 353 8.66 6.66 31.42
N THR A 354 7.44 6.45 30.93
CA THR A 354 6.75 7.25 29.91
C THR A 354 5.82 8.31 30.48
N GLY A 355 5.60 8.30 31.80
CA GLY A 355 4.69 9.22 32.47
C GLY A 355 3.23 8.84 32.36
N LEU A 356 2.92 7.64 31.86
CA LEU A 356 1.55 7.15 31.78
C LEU A 356 0.99 6.76 33.16
N LYS A 357 1.87 6.51 34.14
CA LYS A 357 1.48 6.20 35.52
C LYS A 357 0.49 7.21 36.12
N VAL A 358 0.69 8.51 35.88
CA VAL A 358 -0.22 9.54 36.43
C VAL A 358 -1.57 9.56 35.72
N ILE A 359 -1.65 9.07 34.48
CA ILE A 359 -2.92 8.90 33.77
C ILE A 359 -3.62 7.66 34.31
N HIS A 360 -2.92 6.52 34.41
CA HIS A 360 -3.46 5.28 34.95
C HIS A 360 -4.05 5.47 36.37
N GLN A 361 -3.35 6.20 37.23
CA GLN A 361 -3.82 6.48 38.59
C GLN A 361 -5.08 7.35 38.65
N LYS A 362 -5.24 8.28 37.71
CA LYS A 362 -6.32 9.28 37.74
C LYS A 362 -7.53 8.87 36.89
N HIS A 363 -7.28 8.25 35.76
CA HIS A 363 -8.24 7.79 34.76
C HIS A 363 -7.99 6.32 34.39
N PRO A 364 -8.16 5.38 35.33
CA PRO A 364 -7.95 3.96 35.04
C PRO A 364 -8.90 3.41 33.96
N GLU A 365 -10.05 4.06 33.74
CA GLU A 365 -11.03 3.68 32.72
C GLU A 365 -10.53 3.77 31.27
N VAL A 366 -9.47 4.54 31.02
CA VAL A 366 -8.87 4.67 29.67
C VAL A 366 -7.58 3.88 29.50
N PHE A 367 -7.09 3.21 30.56
CA PHE A 367 -5.74 2.65 30.59
C PHE A 367 -5.72 1.13 30.39
N ILE A 368 -4.81 0.65 29.54
CA ILE A 368 -4.64 -0.77 29.23
C ILE A 368 -3.16 -1.15 29.40
N PRO A 369 -2.80 -1.99 30.40
CA PRO A 369 -1.47 -2.60 30.46
C PRO A 369 -1.39 -3.74 29.44
N SER A 370 -0.48 -3.65 28.48
CA SER A 370 -0.46 -4.55 27.32
C SER A 370 0.90 -5.26 27.08
N GLY A 371 1.83 -5.15 28.03
CA GLY A 371 3.13 -5.85 27.98
C GLY A 371 4.06 -5.37 26.85
N ILE A 372 5.20 -6.04 26.67
CA ILE A 372 6.26 -5.66 25.73
C ILE A 372 5.91 -6.10 24.30
N MET A 373 4.92 -5.44 23.70
CA MET A 373 4.37 -5.73 22.36
C MET A 373 4.05 -4.42 21.61
N GLU A 374 5.03 -3.53 21.51
CA GLU A 374 4.85 -2.13 21.08
C GLU A 374 4.17 -2.00 19.72
N ARG A 375 4.49 -2.90 18.79
CA ARG A 375 3.92 -2.85 17.45
C ARG A 375 2.46 -3.29 17.41
N GLY A 376 2.09 -4.36 18.12
CA GLY A 376 0.71 -4.77 18.33
C GLY A 376 -0.10 -3.71 19.10
N ASN A 377 0.49 -3.14 20.16
CA ASN A 377 -0.10 -2.09 20.97
C ASN A 377 -0.38 -0.82 20.15
N PHE A 378 0.55 -0.43 19.28
CA PHE A 378 0.35 0.68 18.35
C PHE A 378 -0.82 0.41 17.38
N SER A 379 -0.87 -0.78 16.80
CA SER A 379 -1.95 -1.18 15.88
C SER A 379 -3.31 -1.23 16.60
N ALA A 380 -3.36 -1.73 17.83
CA ALA A 380 -4.56 -1.70 18.66
C ALA A 380 -5.01 -0.27 18.98
N ALA A 381 -4.06 0.63 19.30
CA ALA A 381 -4.33 2.05 19.50
C ALA A 381 -4.90 2.72 18.25
N ALA A 382 -4.35 2.41 17.08
CA ALA A 382 -4.84 2.92 15.80
C ALA A 382 -6.27 2.43 15.48
N GLY A 383 -6.60 1.18 15.84
CA GLY A 383 -7.91 0.58 15.59
C GLY A 383 -9.05 1.08 16.49
N PHE A 384 -8.75 1.59 17.69
CA PHE A 384 -9.75 1.94 18.71
C PHE A 384 -10.82 2.96 18.29
N ARG A 385 -10.53 3.81 17.29
CA ARG A 385 -11.52 4.78 16.76
C ARG A 385 -12.16 4.40 15.44
N ILE A 386 -11.83 3.23 14.89
CA ILE A 386 -12.47 2.75 13.66
C ILE A 386 -13.88 2.27 14.02
N ARG A 387 -14.90 3.11 13.80
CA ARG A 387 -16.31 2.74 13.90
C ARG A 387 -16.83 2.42 12.50
N PRO A 388 -17.49 1.27 12.28
CA PRO A 388 -18.32 1.11 11.09
C PRO A 388 -19.45 2.12 11.17
N GLU A 389 -19.61 2.91 10.11
CA GLU A 389 -20.78 3.79 9.94
C GLU A 389 -22.05 2.97 9.72
#